data_AF-A0A348YM20-F1
#
_entry.id   AF-A0A348YM20-F1
#
_cell.length_a   1.000
_cell.length_b   1.000
_cell.length_c   1.000
_cell.angle_alpha   90.00
_cell.angle_beta   90.00
_cell.angle_gamma   90.00
#
_symmetry.space_group_name_H-M   'P 1'
#
loop_
_entity.id
_entity.type
_entity.pdbx_description
1 polymer ?
#
loop_
_entity_poly.entity_id
_entity_poly.type
_entity_poly.pdbx_seq_one_letter_code
_entity_poly.pdbx_strand_id
1 'polypeptide(L)' 'DGGSDEKPVGTVWIGICTRGEQPRATRFVFKGDREAVRAKTVGEALKALVGATLGTLADCYS' A
#
# COMPACT_ATOMS: atom_id res chain seq x y z
N ASP A 1 -4.67 9.06 -23.05
CA ASP A 1 -3.66 7.99 -22.87
C ASP A 1 -2.39 8.51 -22.24
N GLY A 2 -1.78 7.76 -21.32
CA GLY A 2 -0.58 8.24 -20.62
C GLY A 2 0.22 7.12 -19.96
N GLY A 3 0.74 6.23 -20.79
CA GLY A 3 1.82 5.31 -20.43
C GLY A 3 2.72 5.20 -21.65
N SER A 4 3.87 5.87 -21.60
CA SER A 4 4.95 5.69 -22.55
C SER A 4 6.15 5.13 -21.80
N ASP A 5 7.02 4.39 -22.48
CA ASP A 5 8.21 3.75 -21.90
C ASP A 5 9.14 4.72 -21.14
N GLU A 6 9.05 6.03 -21.42
CA GLU A 6 9.79 7.09 -20.71
C GLU A 6 9.25 7.42 -19.30
N LYS A 7 8.01 7.05 -18.96
CA LYS A 7 7.42 7.31 -17.63
C LYS A 7 6.69 6.05 -17.14
N PRO A 8 7.39 5.09 -16.50
CA PRO A 8 6.77 3.84 -16.11
C PRO A 8 5.62 4.11 -15.13
N VAL A 9 4.41 3.88 -15.61
CA VAL A 9 3.23 3.73 -14.77
C VAL A 9 3.48 2.53 -13.85
N GLY A 10 3.47 2.72 -12.53
CA GLY A 10 3.70 1.60 -11.61
C GLY A 10 4.28 1.90 -10.24
N THR A 11 4.92 3.07 -10.03
CA THR A 11 5.41 3.42 -8.69
C THR A 11 4.26 3.99 -7.86
N VAL A 12 3.96 3.34 -6.74
CA VAL A 12 2.95 3.78 -5.78
C VAL A 12 3.51 3.70 -4.37
N TRP A 13 3.00 4.56 -3.49
CA TRP A 13 3.33 4.57 -2.07
C TRP A 13 2.06 4.27 -1.28
N ILE A 14 2.16 3.34 -0.34
CA ILE A 14 1.06 2.99 0.56
C ILE A 14 1.51 3.34 1.97
N GLY A 15 0.81 4.30 2.58
CA GLY A 15 1.02 4.72 3.96
C GLY A 15 -0.12 4.25 4.85
N ILE A 16 0.20 3.65 5.99
CA ILE A 16 -0.77 3.30 7.04
C ILE A 16 -0.35 4.01 8.34
N CYS A 17 -1.33 4.59 9.02
CA CYS A 17 -1.16 5.22 10.32
C CYS A 17 -2.32 4.76 11.21
N THR A 18 -1.98 4.11 12.32
CA THR A 18 -2.92 3.71 13.37
C THR A 18 -2.68 4.57 14.60
N ARG A 19 -3.75 4.81 15.38
CA ARG A 19 -3.66 5.66 16.58
C ARG A 19 -2.78 4.97 17.62
N GLY A 20 -1.69 5.61 18.01
CA GLY A 20 -0.75 5.08 19.01
C GLY A 20 0.47 4.36 18.42
N GLU A 21 0.50 4.13 17.10
CA GLU A 21 1.67 3.56 16.41
C GLU A 21 2.38 4.59 15.54
N GLN A 22 3.63 4.29 15.19
CA GLN A 22 4.38 5.08 14.21
C GLN A 22 3.83 4.84 12.80
N PRO A 23 3.63 5.91 12.00
CA PRO A 23 3.17 5.78 10.63
C PRO A 23 4.19 4.98 9.80
N ARG A 24 3.70 4.05 8.98
CA ARG A 24 4.53 3.23 8.10
C ARG A 24 4.18 3.55 6.66
N ALA A 25 5.21 3.79 5.84
CA ALA A 25 5.06 4.00 4.40
C ALA A 25 5.90 2.98 3.65
N THR A 26 5.27 2.25 2.73
CA THR A 26 5.94 1.26 1.89
C THR A 26 5.82 1.66 0.42
N ARG A 27 6.96 1.63 -0.28
CA ARG A 27 7.03 1.89 -1.71
C ARG A 27 6.82 0.58 -2.48
N PHE A 28 5.90 0.58 -3.43
CA PHE A 28 5.68 -0.50 -4.37
C PHE A 28 5.96 -0.05 -5.79
N VAL A 29 6.52 -0.95 -6.60
CA VAL A 29 6.69 -0.76 -8.04
C VAL A 29 5.99 -1.92 -8.73
N PHE A 30 4.76 -1.68 -9.16
CA PHE A 30 3.96 -2.68 -9.85
C PHE A 30 4.23 -2.63 -11.34
N LYS A 31 4.43 -3.81 -11.93
CA LYS A 31 4.44 -3.99 -13.40
C LYS A 31 3.01 -4.21 -13.90
N GLY A 32 2.67 -3.57 -15.02
CA GLY A 32 1.39 -3.70 -15.69
C GLY A 32 0.86 -2.37 -16.22
N ASP A 33 -0.30 -2.41 -16.84
CA ASP A 33 -1.04 -1.20 -17.21
C ASP A 33 -1.62 -0.48 -15.98
N ARG A 34 -2.28 0.66 -16.21
CA ARG A 34 -2.86 1.48 -15.14
C ARG A 34 -3.92 0.75 -14.31
N GLU A 35 -4.69 -0.14 -14.92
CA GLU A 35 -5.76 -0.88 -14.23
C GLU A 35 -5.16 -1.98 -13.34
N ALA A 36 -4.19 -2.73 -13.86
CA ALA A 36 -3.45 -3.73 -13.12
C ALA A 36 -2.68 -3.12 -11.94
N VAL A 37 -2.04 -1.95 -12.14
CA VAL A 37 -1.36 -1.22 -11.06
C VAL A 37 -2.37 -0.79 -9.99
N ARG A 38 -3.55 -0.28 -10.38
CA ARG A 38 -4.62 0.10 -9.44
C ARG A 38 -5.13 -1.10 -8.65
N ALA A 39 -5.46 -2.21 -9.30
CA ALA A 39 -5.95 -3.41 -8.63
C ALA A 39 -4.92 -3.97 -7.63
N LYS A 40 -3.64 -4.04 -8.03
CA LYS A 40 -2.53 -4.46 -7.14
C LYS A 40 -2.36 -3.50 -5.95
N THR A 41 -2.44 -2.19 -6.20
CA THR A 41 -2.33 -1.18 -5.14
C THR A 41 -3.45 -1.33 -4.12
N VAL A 42 -4.70 -1.51 -4.56
CA VAL A 42 -5.84 -1.73 -3.66
C VAL A 42 -5.66 -3.02 -2.85
N GLY A 43 -5.24 -4.11 -3.48
CA GLY A 43 -4.97 -5.37 -2.80
C GLY A 43 -3.90 -5.23 -1.70
N GLU A 44 -2.78 -4.59 -2.00
CA GLU A 44 -1.71 -4.36 -1.00
C GLU A 44 -2.14 -3.38 0.10
N ALA A 45 -2.93 -2.35 -0.23
CA ALA A 45 -3.46 -1.42 0.77
C ALA A 45 -4.40 -2.11 1.77
N LEU A 46 -5.28 -3.00 1.27
CA LEU A 46 -6.18 -3.78 2.13
C LEU A 46 -5.41 -4.77 3.01
N LYS A 47 -4.40 -5.46 2.47
CA LYS A 47 -3.52 -6.32 3.28
C LYS A 47 -2.79 -5.54 4.38
N ALA A 48 -2.25 -4.38 4.03
CA ALA A 48 -1.57 -3.50 4.99
C ALA A 48 -2.53 -3.00 6.08
N LEU A 49 -3.78 -2.68 5.72
CA LEU A 49 -4.81 -2.28 6.67
C LEU A 49 -5.19 -3.43 7.62
N VAL A 50 -5.44 -4.63 7.10
CA VAL A 50 -5.76 -5.82 7.93
C VAL A 50 -4.61 -6.15 8.87
N GLY A 51 -3.37 -6.11 8.37
CA GLY A 51 -2.18 -6.30 9.20
C GLY A 51 -2.07 -5.27 10.33
N ALA A 52 -2.37 -4.00 10.03
CA ALA A 52 -2.36 -2.94 11.04
C ALA A 52 -3.47 -3.12 12.09
N THR A 53 -4.67 -3.58 11.71
CA THR A 53 -5.76 -3.83 12.66
C THR A 53 -5.54 -5.07 13.54
N LEU A 54 -4.88 -6.10 13.01
CA LEU A 54 -4.56 -7.31 13.77
C LEU A 54 -3.34 -7.10 14.68
N GLY A 55 -2.37 -6.27 14.25
CA GLY A 55 -1.24 -5.85 15.07
C GLY A 55 -1.63 -4.96 16.25
N THR A 56 -2.54 -4.00 16.03
CA THR A 56 -3.03 -3.11 17.11
C THR A 56 -3.70 -3.87 18.26
N LEU A 57 -4.39 -4.99 17.99
CA LEU A 57 -4.97 -5.82 19.05
C LEU A 57 -3.92 -6.46 19.95
N ALA A 58 -2.71 -6.73 19.43
CA ALA A 58 -1.61 -7.26 20.23
C ALA A 58 -0.98 -6.19 21.13
N ASP A 59 -0.87 -4.94 20.63
CA ASP A 59 -0.32 -3.82 21.41
C ASP A 59 -1.29 -3.31 22.49
N CYS A 60 -2.61 -3.46 22.31
CA CYS A 60 -3.61 -3.09 23.32
C CYS A 60 -3.77 -4.09 24.47
N TYR A 61 -3.10 -5.26 24.41
CA TYR A 61 -3.14 -6.28 25.47
C TYR A 61 -1.82 -6.40 26.25
N SER A 62 -0.87 -5.49 26.03
CA SER A 62 0.38 -5.42 26.78
C SER A 62 0.35 -4.37 27.90
#